data_AF-A0A183CVA4-F1
#
_entry.id   AF-A0A183CVA4-F1
#
_cell.length_a   1.000
_cell.length_b   1.000
_cell.length_c   1.000
_cell.angle_alpha   90.00
_cell.angle_beta   90.00
_cell.angle_gamma   90.00
#
_symmetry.space_group_name_H-M   'P 1'
#
loop_
_entity.id
_entity.type
_entity.pdbx_description
1 polymer ?
#
loop_
_entity_poly.entity_id
_entity_poly.type
_entity_poly.pdbx_seq_one_letter_code
_entity_poly.pdbx_strand_id
1 'polypeptide(L)'
;MQLKSFWFLEGVYTEGIYGVTFKPYWIGVRKINSTWMIPIQEKPSEYIPVTFTKWGRSQPDGCCSYDVTCVVVNHWDERGEWDDQGCYSRVNNAGAVCQKQSL
;
A
#
# COMPACT_ATOMS: atom_id res chain seq x y z
N MET A 1 15.92 16.46 10.92
CA MET A 1 15.48 15.05 11.00
C MET A 1 14.61 14.78 9.78
N GLN A 2 15.22 14.30 8.70
CA GLN A 2 14.60 14.25 7.37
C GLN A 2 14.15 12.80 7.10
N LEU A 3 12.84 12.63 6.90
CA LEU A 3 12.13 11.37 6.77
C LEU A 3 12.65 10.54 5.59
N LYS A 4 13.36 9.44 5.89
CA LYS A 4 13.79 8.43 4.90
C LYS A 4 12.61 7.64 4.29
N SER A 5 11.39 7.82 4.80
CA SER A 5 10.18 7.14 4.31
C SER A 5 9.75 7.59 2.92
N PHE A 6 10.15 8.80 2.48
CA PHE A 6 9.73 9.38 1.21
C PHE A 6 10.25 8.62 -0.03
N TRP A 7 11.42 7.98 0.06
CA TRP A 7 12.03 7.29 -1.10
C TRP A 7 11.50 5.88 -1.35
N PHE A 8 10.92 5.23 -0.35
CA PHE A 8 10.50 3.82 -0.51
C PHE A 8 9.28 3.69 -1.44
N LEU A 9 8.31 4.60 -1.35
CA LEU A 9 7.11 4.53 -2.18
C LEU A 9 7.35 4.94 -3.64
N GLU A 10 8.33 5.82 -3.90
CA GLU A 10 8.77 6.11 -5.27
C GLU A 10 9.63 4.98 -5.86
N GLY A 11 10.49 4.35 -5.06
CA GLY A 11 11.40 3.29 -5.53
C GLY A 11 10.71 1.96 -5.88
N VAL A 12 9.62 1.62 -5.19
CA VAL A 12 8.82 0.41 -5.51
C VAL A 12 8.12 0.52 -6.87
N TYR A 13 7.90 1.74 -7.38
CA TYR A 13 7.29 1.97 -8.69
C TYR A 13 8.20 1.62 -9.87
N THR A 14 9.52 1.74 -9.73
CA THR A 14 10.44 1.68 -10.88
C THR A 14 11.04 0.30 -11.12
N GLU A 15 11.12 -0.55 -10.10
CA GLU A 15 11.70 -1.89 -10.23
C GLU A 15 10.60 -2.91 -9.98
N GLY A 16 10.15 -3.57 -11.05
CA GLY A 16 9.17 -4.65 -10.98
C GLY A 16 9.51 -5.59 -9.84
N ILE A 17 8.62 -5.67 -8.85
CA ILE A 17 8.83 -6.48 -7.66
C ILE A 17 9.04 -7.93 -8.13
N TYR A 18 10.28 -8.43 -7.98
CA TYR A 18 10.72 -9.75 -8.44
C TYR A 18 10.80 -9.98 -9.97
N GLY A 19 11.02 -8.93 -10.77
CA GLY A 19 11.15 -9.09 -12.24
C GLY A 19 9.82 -9.39 -12.95
N VAL A 20 8.69 -9.17 -12.26
CA VAL A 20 7.35 -9.26 -12.82
C VAL A 20 6.74 -7.86 -12.73
N THR A 21 6.84 -7.10 -13.81
CA THR A 21 6.57 -5.66 -13.84
C THR A 21 5.10 -5.25 -13.65
N PHE A 22 4.15 -6.20 -13.65
CA PHE A 22 2.76 -5.89 -13.99
C PHE A 22 1.71 -6.55 -13.09
N LYS A 23 2.03 -6.86 -11.83
CA LYS A 23 1.05 -7.46 -10.90
C LYS A 23 0.64 -6.48 -9.81
N PRO A 24 -0.64 -6.47 -9.41
CA PRO A 24 -1.05 -5.75 -8.23
C PRO A 24 -0.24 -6.23 -7.02
N TYR A 25 -0.07 -5.38 -6.03
CA TYR A 25 0.62 -5.76 -4.81
C TYR A 25 0.05 -5.06 -3.59
N TRP A 26 -0.02 -5.81 -2.50
CA TRP A 26 -0.43 -5.29 -1.20
C TRP A 26 0.68 -4.47 -0.57
N ILE A 27 0.31 -3.35 0.04
CA ILE A 27 1.18 -2.55 0.90
C ILE A 27 0.64 -2.56 2.34
N GLY A 28 1.52 -2.29 3.31
CA GLY A 28 1.17 -2.30 4.74
C GLY A 28 0.32 -1.13 5.21
N VAL A 29 -0.45 -0.48 4.33
CA VAL A 29 -1.35 0.62 4.69
C VAL A 29 -2.72 0.07 5.07
N ARG A 30 -3.25 0.49 6.22
CA ARG A 30 -4.58 0.10 6.70
C ARG A 30 -5.39 1.29 7.21
N LYS A 31 -6.70 1.33 6.93
CA LYS A 31 -7.64 2.28 7.53
C LYS A 31 -7.98 1.88 8.96
N ILE A 32 -7.64 2.72 9.92
CA ILE A 32 -7.90 2.53 11.35
C ILE A 32 -8.56 3.80 11.86
N ASN A 33 -9.73 3.70 12.51
CA ASN A 33 -10.49 4.85 13.01
C ASN A 33 -10.63 5.97 11.96
N SER A 34 -11.03 5.60 10.74
CA SER A 34 -11.19 6.50 9.58
C SER A 34 -9.92 7.16 9.04
N THR A 35 -8.74 6.79 9.54
CA THR A 35 -7.45 7.34 9.07
C THR A 35 -6.62 6.24 8.39
N TRP A 36 -5.95 6.56 7.30
CA TRP A 36 -5.01 5.64 6.64
C TRP A 36 -3.68 5.65 7.38
N MET A 37 -3.27 4.47 7.86
CA MET A 37 -2.14 4.32 8.76
C MET A 37 -1.14 3.29 8.22
N ILE A 38 0.11 3.41 8.62
CA ILE A 38 1.18 2.44 8.37
C ILE A 38 1.78 1.99 9.71
N PRO A 39 2.14 0.70 9.89
CA PRO A 39 2.80 0.25 11.11
C PRO A 39 4.17 0.89 11.26
N ILE A 40 4.56 1.19 12.49
CA ILE A 40 5.92 1.63 12.83
C ILE A 40 6.86 0.42 12.72
N GLN A 41 7.96 0.55 11.97
CA GLN A 41 8.86 -0.58 11.70
C GLN A 41 9.46 -1.19 12.99
N GLU A 42 9.83 -0.36 13.96
CA GLU A 42 10.39 -0.80 15.25
C GLU A 42 9.32 -1.33 16.21
N LYS A 43 8.05 -0.99 15.98
CA LYS A 43 6.91 -1.37 16.83
C LYS A 43 5.67 -1.65 15.97
N PRO A 44 5.56 -2.85 15.38
CA PRO A 44 4.49 -3.16 14.42
C PRO A 44 3.06 -3.12 15.00
N SER A 45 2.91 -3.07 16.33
CA SER A 45 1.61 -2.86 17.00
C SER A 45 1.20 -1.39 17.08
N GLU A 46 2.12 -0.46 16.84
CA GLU A 46 1.87 0.97 16.79
C GLU A 46 1.77 1.43 15.33
N TYR A 47 0.90 2.41 15.09
CA TYR A 47 0.57 2.90 13.75
C TYR A 47 0.70 4.41 13.71
N ILE A 48 1.17 4.93 12.57
CA ILE A 48 1.22 6.37 12.29
C ILE A 48 0.43 6.70 11.02
N PRO A 49 -0.15 7.91 10.91
CA PRO A 49 -0.81 8.33 9.68
C PRO A 49 0.15 8.32 8.49
N VAL A 50 -0.34 7.86 7.34
CA VAL A 50 0.39 8.02 6.08
C VAL A 50 0.51 9.51 5.75
N THR A 51 1.70 9.94 5.33
CA THR A 51 1.97 11.34 4.93
C THR A 51 1.93 11.55 3.42
N PHE A 52 1.84 10.46 2.66
CA PHE A 52 1.72 10.44 1.21
C PHE A 52 0.71 9.37 0.81
N THR A 53 -0.10 9.67 -0.21
CA THR A 53 -0.99 8.72 -0.85
C THR A 53 -0.93 8.94 -2.37
N LYS A 54 -1.19 7.88 -3.13
CA LYS A 54 -1.30 7.93 -4.58
C LYS A 54 -2.58 7.21 -5.02
N TRP A 55 -3.71 7.67 -4.51
CA TRP A 55 -5.02 7.09 -4.86
C TRP A 55 -5.26 7.13 -6.36
N GLY A 56 -5.77 6.03 -6.89
CA GLY A 56 -6.30 6.01 -8.24
C GLY A 56 -7.53 6.89 -8.37
N ARG A 57 -7.96 7.10 -9.62
CA ARG A 57 -9.15 7.90 -9.89
C ARG A 57 -10.35 7.31 -9.14
N SER A 58 -11.05 8.17 -8.39
CA SER A 58 -12.22 7.83 -7.55
C SER A 58 -11.93 7.01 -6.29
N GLN A 59 -10.66 6.74 -5.97
CA GLN A 59 -10.27 6.02 -4.76
C GLN A 59 -9.91 6.98 -3.60
N PRO A 60 -10.06 6.57 -2.33
CA PRO A 60 -10.73 5.34 -1.89
C PRO A 60 -12.26 5.45 -2.00
N ASP A 61 -12.93 4.40 -2.45
CA ASP A 61 -14.40 4.38 -2.64
C ASP A 61 -15.15 3.49 -1.63
N GLY A 62 -14.44 2.70 -0.83
CA GLY A 62 -15.03 1.83 0.19
C GLY A 62 -15.85 0.68 -0.41
N CYS A 63 -15.68 0.37 -1.69
CA CYS A 63 -16.55 -0.54 -2.41
C CYS A 63 -16.18 -2.02 -2.25
N CYS A 64 -17.20 -2.83 -2.53
CA CYS A 64 -17.08 -4.10 -3.23
C CYS A 64 -16.51 -5.27 -2.40
N SER A 65 -16.37 -5.12 -1.08
CA SER A 65 -16.04 -6.23 -0.18
C SER A 65 -16.39 -5.90 1.29
N TYR A 66 -16.13 -6.85 2.18
CA TYR A 66 -16.08 -6.62 3.62
C TYR A 66 -14.67 -6.17 4.02
N ASP A 67 -14.57 -5.37 5.09
CA ASP A 67 -13.29 -4.86 5.62
C ASP A 67 -12.44 -4.17 4.55
N VAL A 68 -13.04 -3.20 3.84
CA VAL A 68 -12.37 -2.35 2.84
C VAL A 68 -11.46 -1.33 3.53
N THR A 69 -10.44 -1.87 4.19
CA THR A 69 -9.48 -1.10 4.97
C THR A 69 -8.05 -1.37 4.56
N CYS A 70 -7.78 -2.25 3.60
CA CYS A 70 -6.43 -2.53 3.11
C CYS A 70 -6.18 -1.82 1.78
N VAL A 71 -4.90 -1.65 1.41
CA VAL A 71 -4.52 -0.98 0.16
C VAL A 71 -3.76 -1.93 -0.76
N VAL A 72 -4.22 -2.00 -1.99
CA VAL A 72 -3.49 -2.63 -3.10
C VAL A 72 -3.03 -1.55 -4.06
N VAL A 73 -1.90 -1.79 -4.70
CA VAL A 73 -1.34 -0.92 -5.74
C VAL A 73 -1.42 -1.63 -7.09
N ASN A 74 -1.57 -0.87 -8.18
CA ASN A 74 -1.68 -1.38 -9.54
C ASN A 74 -2.85 -2.36 -9.75
N HIS A 75 -3.98 -2.09 -9.09
CA HIS A 75 -5.17 -2.92 -9.27
C HIS A 75 -5.76 -2.78 -10.69
N TRP A 76 -5.79 -1.55 -11.21
CA TRP A 76 -6.43 -1.20 -12.48
C TRP A 76 -5.44 -0.97 -13.62
N ASP A 77 -4.30 -0.33 -13.34
CA ASP A 77 -3.25 -0.03 -14.31
C ASP A 77 -1.85 -0.09 -13.66
N GLU A 78 -0.82 0.22 -14.45
CA GLU A 78 0.59 0.11 -14.05
C GLU A 78 1.17 1.47 -13.58
N ARG A 79 0.33 2.40 -13.10
CA ARG A 79 0.77 3.76 -12.75
C ARG A 79 1.20 3.93 -11.30
N GLY A 80 1.21 2.87 -10.50
CA GLY A 80 1.50 2.92 -9.06
C GLY A 80 0.34 3.46 -8.23
N GLU A 81 -0.87 3.44 -8.79
CA GLU A 81 -2.06 3.98 -8.14
C GLU A 81 -2.63 3.00 -7.10
N TRP A 82 -3.14 3.57 -6.02
CA TRP A 82 -3.68 2.86 -4.85
C TRP A 82 -5.19 2.68 -4.99
N ASP A 83 -5.66 1.57 -4.46
CA ASP A 83 -7.08 1.22 -4.40
C ASP A 83 -7.38 0.62 -3.01
N ASP A 84 -8.49 1.04 -2.38
CA ASP A 84 -8.90 0.41 -1.14
C ASP A 84 -9.66 -0.88 -1.39
N GLN A 85 -9.16 -1.94 -0.77
CA GLN A 85 -9.67 -3.28 -0.98
C GLN A 85 -10.01 -3.96 0.34
N GLY A 86 -10.94 -4.90 0.25
CA GLY A 86 -11.21 -5.84 1.32
C GLY A 86 -9.93 -6.56 1.72
N CYS A 87 -9.55 -6.54 2.99
CA CYS A 87 -8.31 -7.15 3.48
C CYS A 87 -8.22 -8.66 3.22
N TYR A 88 -9.36 -9.31 2.97
CA TYR A 88 -9.48 -10.73 2.66
C TYR A 88 -9.89 -10.98 1.20
N SER A 89 -10.01 -9.92 0.39
CA SER A 89 -10.34 -10.04 -1.02
C SER A 89 -9.20 -10.70 -1.78
N ARG A 90 -9.54 -11.60 -2.70
CA ARG A 90 -8.59 -12.16 -3.64
C ARG A 90 -8.38 -11.18 -4.80
N VAL A 91 -7.29 -10.42 -4.77
CA VAL A 91 -6.91 -9.51 -5.85
C VAL A 91 -5.92 -10.21 -6.81
N ASN A 92 -6.43 -10.79 -7.90
CA ASN A 92 -5.64 -11.45 -8.95
C ASN A 92 -4.47 -12.32 -8.39
N ASN A 93 -3.27 -12.18 -8.95
CA ASN A 93 -2.02 -12.79 -8.47
C ASN A 93 -1.22 -11.80 -7.61
N ALA A 94 -1.90 -11.01 -6.77
CA ALA A 94 -1.22 -9.95 -6.04
C ALA A 94 -0.15 -10.49 -5.09
N GLY A 95 1.05 -9.91 -5.18
CA GLY A 95 2.11 -10.11 -4.20
C GLY A 95 1.93 -9.18 -2.99
N ALA A 96 2.92 -9.14 -2.11
CA ALA A 96 3.00 -8.16 -1.04
C ALA A 96 4.41 -7.56 -1.00
N VAL A 97 4.50 -6.28 -0.60
CA VAL A 97 5.77 -5.56 -0.51
C VAL A 97 6.15 -5.36 0.94
N CYS A 98 7.34 -5.83 1.29
CA CYS A 98 7.91 -5.66 2.62
C CYS A 98 8.96 -4.55 2.59
N GLN A 99 8.90 -3.64 3.57
CA GLN A 99 9.96 -2.69 3.85
C GLN A 99 10.78 -3.18 5.05
N LYS A 100 12.11 -3.03 4.96
CA LYS A 100 13.01 -3.23 6.09
C LYS A 100 13.89 -1.99 6.24
N GLN A 101 14.09 -1.53 7.47
CA GLN A 101 15.10 -0.53 7.78
C GLN A 101 16.48 -1.16 7.63
N SER A 102 17.29 -0.60 6.74
CA SER A 102 18.72 -0.94 6.71
C SER A 102 19.37 -0.50 8.01
N LEU A 103 20.14 -1.41 8.61
CA LEU A 103 20.95 -1.17 9.80
C LEU A 103 22.00 -0.08 9.56
#